data_AF-A0A1Y1FET7-F1
#
_entry.id   AF-A0A1Y1FET7-F1
#
_cell.length_a   1.000
_cell.length_b   1.000
_cell.length_c   1.000
_cell.angle_alpha   90.00
_cell.angle_beta   90.00
_cell.angle_gamma   90.00
#
_symmetry.space_group_name_H-M   'P 1'
#
loop_
_entity.id
_entity.type
_entity.pdbx_description
1 polymer ?
#
loop_
_entity_poly.entity_id
_entity_poly.type
_entity_poly.pdbx_seq_one_letter_code
_entity_poly.pdbx_strand_id
1 'polypeptide(L)' 'NCSCTSCKKSCCPCCPSGCTKCASGCVCKGKTC' A
#
# COMPACT_ATOMS: atom_id res chain seq x y z
N ASN A 1 -9.10 -12.30 3.37
CA ASN A 1 -9.14 -11.76 1.99
C ASN A 1 -10.27 -10.73 1.98
N CYS A 2 -10.01 -9.48 1.59
CA CYS A 2 -10.98 -8.38 1.75
C CYS A 2 -11.73 -8.19 0.44
N SER A 3 -13.06 -8.27 0.46
CA SER A 3 -13.93 -8.25 -0.72
C SER A 3 -14.58 -6.88 -0.98
N CYS A 4 -14.18 -5.85 -0.24
CA CYS A 4 -14.76 -4.51 -0.35
C CYS A 4 -14.34 -3.85 -1.66
N THR A 5 -15.30 -3.46 -2.49
CA THR A 5 -15.08 -2.72 -3.75
C THR A 5 -14.55 -1.30 -3.53
N SER A 6 -14.72 -0.77 -2.31
CA SER A 6 -14.29 0.59 -1.92
C SER A 6 -13.02 0.63 -1.07
N CYS A 7 -12.51 -0.52 -0.62
CA CYS A 7 -11.28 -0.54 0.17
C CYS A 7 -10.08 -0.24 -0.73
N LYS A 8 -9.60 1.00 -0.71
CA LYS A 8 -8.24 1.31 -1.17
C LYS A 8 -7.24 0.75 -0.17
N LYS A 9 -6.96 -0.55 -0.31
CA LYS A 9 -5.87 -1.20 0.41
C LYS A 9 -4.59 -0.44 0.10
N SER A 10 -3.94 0.07 1.14
CA SER A 10 -2.59 0.58 0.98
C SER A 10 -1.69 -0.54 0.47
N CYS A 11 -0.72 -0.18 -0.36
CA CYS A 11 0.22 -1.12 -0.94
C CYS A 11 1.09 -1.85 0.11
N CYS A 12 1.15 -1.31 1.33
CA CYS A 12 1.82 -1.87 2.50
C CYS A 12 1.20 -1.31 3.80
N PRO A 13 1.33 -2.00 4.95
CA PRO A 13 0.78 -1.56 6.23
C PRO A 13 1.45 -0.29 6.80
N CYS A 14 2.67 -0.03 6.37
CA CYS A 14 3.52 1.07 6.82
C CYS A 14 3.35 2.38 6.05
N CYS A 15 2.55 2.39 4.98
CA CYS A 15 2.26 3.60 4.21
C CYS A 15 0.77 3.91 4.23
N PRO A 16 0.39 5.21 4.23
CA PRO A 16 -0.99 5.59 4.03
C PRO A 16 -1.46 5.25 2.61
N SER A 17 -2.78 5.06 2.47
CA SER A 17 -3.43 4.87 1.18
C SER A 17 -3.20 6.10 0.30
N GLY A 18 -2.38 5.96 -0.74
CA GLY A 18 -2.01 7.08 -1.64
C GLY A 18 -0.58 7.58 -1.49
N CYS A 19 0.31 6.81 -0.85
CA CYS A 19 1.73 7.12 -0.82
C CYS A 19 2.29 7.32 -2.24
N THR A 20 2.67 8.57 -2.56
CA THR A 20 3.19 8.97 -3.88
C THR A 20 4.46 8.21 -4.22
N LYS A 21 5.27 7.90 -3.20
CA LYS A 21 6.52 7.14 -3.35
C LYS A 21 6.28 5.68 -3.73
N CYS A 22 5.12 5.13 -3.38
CA CYS A 22 4.69 3.78 -3.73
C CYS A 22 3.79 3.74 -4.98
N ALA A 23 3.48 4.88 -5.61
CA ALA A 23 2.53 4.97 -6.73
C ALA A 23 3.00 4.17 -7.95
N SER A 24 4.30 4.12 -8.20
CA SER A 24 4.89 3.31 -9.28
C SER A 24 5.14 1.85 -8.88
N GLY A 25 4.95 1.50 -7.60
CA GLY A 25 5.26 0.19 -7.03
C GLY A 25 5.66 0.33 -5.56
N CYS A 26 5.25 -0.62 -4.71
CA CYS A 26 5.52 -0.56 -3.27
C CYS A 26 7.03 -0.62 -2.98
N VAL A 27 7.65 0.53 -2.71
CA VAL A 27 9.09 0.63 -2.41
C VAL A 27 9.44 0.06 -1.03
N CYS A 28 8.44 -0.15 -0.18
CA CYS A 28 8.59 -0.77 1.13
C CYS A 28 8.65 -2.30 1.06
N LYS A 29 8.38 -2.91 -0.11
CA LYS A 29 8.39 -4.37 -0.25
C LYS A 29 9.83 -4.89 -0.05
N GLY A 30 10.05 -5.62 1.06
CA GLY A 30 11.36 -6.20 1.40
C GLY A 30 12.25 -5.31 2.29
N LYS A 31 11.77 -4.15 2.70
CA LYS A 31 12.39 -3.33 3.75
C LYS A 31 11.44 -3.31 4.94
N THR A 32 11.96 -3.49 6.15
CA THR A 32 11.15 -3.24 7.34
C THR A 32 10.71 -1.79 7.28
N CYS A 33 9.41 -1.65 7.18
CA CYS A 33 8.69 -0.41 7.28
C CYS A 33 7.80 -0.55 8.53
#